data_AF-A0A482YCL6-F1
#
_entry.id   AF-A0A482YCL6-F1
#
_cell.length_a   1.000
_cell.length_b   1.000
_cell.length_c   1.000
_cell.angle_alpha   90.00
_cell.angle_beta   90.00
_cell.angle_gamma   90.00
#
_symmetry.space_group_name_H-M   'P 1'
#
loop_
_entity.id
_entity.type
_entity.pdbx_description
1 polymer ?
#
loop_
_entity_poly.entity_id
_entity_poly.type
_entity_poly.pdbx_seq_one_letter_code
_entity_poly.pdbx_strand_id
1 'polypeptide(L)'
;MSALARLRARLRDRFDKWRWWYALRVGGAPKCAVCGNEAAWIATSENEPRCFQHIPAEGEEAIRDVQPEDCFTDWDDHTSE
;
A
#
# COMPACT_ATOMS: atom_id res chain seq x y z
N MET A 1 -7.65 8.86 29.07
CA MET A 1 -8.39 8.63 27.80
C MET A 1 -9.83 8.28 28.10
N SER A 2 -10.79 9.09 27.63
CA SER A 2 -12.23 8.88 27.82
C SER A 2 -12.71 7.58 27.16
N ALA A 3 -13.75 6.95 27.71
CA ALA A 3 -14.37 5.73 27.15
C ALA A 3 -14.80 5.91 25.67
N LEU A 4 -15.26 7.11 25.32
CA LEU A 4 -15.61 7.48 23.94
C LEU A 4 -14.39 7.44 22.99
N ALA A 5 -13.22 7.90 23.47
CA ALA A 5 -12.00 7.87 22.67
C ALA A 5 -11.54 6.43 22.39
N ARG A 6 -11.68 5.53 23.37
CA ARG A 6 -11.37 4.10 23.21
C ARG A 6 -12.32 3.41 22.25
N LEU A 7 -13.62 3.71 22.32
CA LEU A 7 -14.62 3.16 21.40
C LEU A 7 -14.35 3.62 19.96
N ARG A 8 -14.07 4.92 19.77
CA ARG A 8 -13.72 5.48 18.46
C ARG A 8 -12.46 4.84 17.87
N ALA A 9 -11.43 4.63 18.69
CA ALA A 9 -10.20 3.95 18.26
C ALA A 9 -10.47 2.50 17.79
N ARG A 10 -11.29 1.75 18.54
CA ARG A 10 -11.66 0.36 18.17
C ARG A 10 -12.47 0.30 16.88
N LEU A 11 -13.41 1.22 16.67
CA LEU A 11 -14.19 1.27 15.44
C LEU A 11 -13.31 1.59 14.23
N ARG A 12 -12.35 2.52 14.40
CA ARG A 12 -11.39 2.85 13.35
C ARG A 12 -10.50 1.66 12.98
N ASP A 13 -9.91 0.99 13.96
CA ASP A 13 -9.11 -0.22 13.75
C ASP A 13 -9.90 -1.33 13.02
N ARG A 14 -11.17 -1.53 13.40
CA ARG A 14 -12.02 -2.52 12.74
C ARG A 14 -12.29 -2.16 11.28
N PHE A 15 -12.56 -0.89 11.02
CA PHE A 15 -12.83 -0.39 9.67
C PHE A 15 -11.57 -0.50 8.79
N ASP A 16 -10.40 -0.12 9.31
CA ASP A 16 -9.13 -0.21 8.60
C ASP A 16 -8.79 -1.67 8.24
N LYS A 17 -9.00 -2.61 9.18
CA LYS A 17 -8.85 -4.06 8.90
C LYS A 17 -9.80 -4.56 7.82
N TRP A 18 -11.04 -4.09 7.83
CA TRP A 18 -12.02 -4.49 6.82
C TRP A 18 -11.67 -3.92 5.43
N ARG A 19 -11.20 -2.67 5.37
CA ARG A 19 -10.66 -2.05 4.16
C ARG A 19 -9.50 -2.83 3.58
N TRP A 20 -8.53 -3.20 4.42
CA TRP A 20 -7.39 -4.02 4.01
C TRP A 20 -7.80 -5.39 3.52
N TRP A 21 -8.70 -6.07 4.24
CA TRP A 21 -9.24 -7.36 3.82
C TRP A 21 -9.89 -7.26 2.44
N TYR A 22 -10.73 -6.25 2.21
CA TYR A 22 -11.39 -6.03 0.93
C TYR A 22 -10.38 -5.71 -0.19
N ALA A 23 -9.41 -4.83 0.07
CA ALA A 23 -8.37 -4.44 -0.87
C ALA A 23 -7.56 -5.65 -1.36
N LEU A 24 -7.03 -6.46 -0.44
CA LEU A 24 -6.26 -7.65 -0.79
C LEU A 24 -7.14 -8.73 -1.45
N ARG A 25 -8.43 -8.83 -1.08
CA ARG A 25 -9.34 -9.85 -1.61
C ARG A 25 -9.80 -9.56 -3.04
N VAL A 26 -9.96 -8.29 -3.39
CA VAL A 26 -10.58 -7.84 -4.65
C VAL A 26 -9.56 -7.21 -5.60
N GLY A 27 -8.74 -6.28 -5.13
CA GLY A 27 -7.68 -5.65 -5.93
C GLY A 27 -6.40 -6.50 -6.00
N GLY A 28 -6.11 -7.21 -4.91
CA GLY A 28 -4.83 -7.92 -4.76
C GLY A 28 -3.72 -6.97 -4.30
N ALA A 29 -2.58 -7.53 -3.89
CA ALA A 29 -1.43 -6.70 -3.56
C ALA A 29 -0.89 -6.02 -4.85
N PRO A 30 -0.53 -4.72 -4.80
CA PRO A 30 0.09 -4.08 -5.94
C PRO A 30 1.38 -4.81 -6.31
N LYS A 31 1.68 -4.87 -7.61
CA LYS A 31 2.90 -5.52 -8.11
C LYS A 31 4.03 -4.52 -8.15
N CYS A 32 5.23 -4.96 -7.81
CA CYS A 32 6.43 -4.17 -7.96
C CYS A 32 6.64 -3.84 -9.44
N ALA A 33 6.72 -2.55 -9.77
CA ALA A 33 6.89 -2.11 -11.16
C ALA A 33 8.24 -2.51 -11.79
N VAL A 34 9.19 -3.06 -11.02
CA VAL A 34 10.48 -3.55 -11.53
C VAL A 34 10.45 -5.05 -11.85
N CYS A 35 9.91 -5.88 -10.95
CA CYS A 35 10.03 -7.34 -11.06
C CYS A 35 8.70 -8.11 -11.00
N GLY A 36 7.56 -7.41 -10.86
CA GLY A 36 6.23 -8.01 -10.84
C GLY A 36 5.84 -8.77 -9.56
N ASN A 37 6.76 -8.94 -8.60
CA ASN A 37 6.47 -9.53 -7.29
C ASN A 37 5.57 -8.63 -6.44
N GLU A 38 4.97 -9.16 -5.37
CA GLU A 38 4.16 -8.35 -4.44
C GLU A 38 4.98 -7.16 -3.89
N ALA A 39 4.43 -5.97 -4.04
CA ALA A 39 5.01 -4.74 -3.51
C ALA A 39 4.74 -4.63 -2.01
N ALA A 40 5.69 -4.02 -1.32
CA ALA A 40 5.65 -3.80 0.11
C ALA A 40 5.49 -2.32 0.48
N TRP A 41 5.87 -1.43 -0.44
CA TRP A 41 5.83 0.02 -0.26
C TRP A 41 5.72 0.73 -1.61
N ILE A 42 5.48 2.04 -1.57
CA ILE A 42 5.36 2.93 -2.72
C ILE A 42 6.53 3.90 -2.69
N ALA A 43 7.30 3.95 -3.78
CA ALA A 43 8.33 4.95 -3.99
C ALA A 43 7.68 6.31 -4.21
N THR A 44 7.99 7.29 -3.36
CA THR A 44 7.31 8.59 -3.40
C THR A 44 7.75 9.47 -4.56
N SER A 45 8.98 9.29 -5.05
CA SER A 45 9.55 10.03 -6.19
C SER A 45 8.90 9.65 -7.52
N GLU A 46 8.74 8.35 -7.78
CA GLU A 46 8.10 7.85 -9.01
C GLU A 46 6.59 7.63 -8.82
N ASN A 47 6.12 7.67 -7.57
CA ASN A 47 4.77 7.25 -7.18
C ASN A 47 4.45 5.84 -7.69
N GLU A 48 5.37 4.88 -7.52
CA GLU A 48 5.26 3.51 -8.04
C GLU A 48 5.44 2.44 -6.95
N PRO A 49 4.77 1.28 -7.06
CA PRO A 49 4.93 0.17 -6.14
C PRO A 49 6.30 -0.54 -6.26
N ARG A 50 6.91 -0.84 -5.12
CA ARG A 50 8.21 -1.51 -5.02
C ARG A 50 8.20 -2.63 -3.96
N CYS A 51 8.96 -3.69 -4.19
CA CYS A 51 9.14 -4.80 -3.24
C CYS A 51 10.38 -4.59 -2.37
N PHE A 52 10.57 -5.44 -1.35
CA PHE A 52 11.74 -5.38 -0.45
C PHE A 52 13.10 -5.58 -1.14
N GLN A 53 13.13 -6.05 -2.38
CA GLN A 53 14.37 -6.20 -3.14
C GLN A 53 14.80 -4.88 -3.83
N HIS A 54 13.90 -3.92 -3.98
CA HIS A 54 14.12 -2.69 -4.76
C HIS A 54 14.08 -1.43 -3.90
N ILE A 55 14.71 -1.46 -2.72
CA ILE A 55 14.76 -0.35 -1.75
C ILE A 55 15.48 0.87 -2.36
N PRO A 56 14.94 2.10 -2.20
CA PRO A 56 15.56 3.30 -2.75
C PRO A 56 16.88 3.60 -2.02
N ALA A 57 17.84 4.15 -2.75
CA ALA A 57 19.13 4.54 -2.16
C ALA A 57 19.01 5.84 -1.34
N GLU A 58 17.96 6.61 -1.60
CA GLU A 58 17.63 7.89 -0.98
C GLU A 58 17.15 7.76 0.47
N GLY A 59 16.86 6.53 0.94
CA GLY A 59 16.47 6.26 2.32
C GLY A 59 14.96 6.20 2.57
N GLU A 60 14.55 6.11 3.84
CA GLU A 60 13.14 5.87 4.24
C GLU A 60 12.18 7.02 3.87
N GLU A 61 12.69 8.22 3.68
CA GLU A 61 11.91 9.40 3.23
C GLU A 61 11.36 9.25 1.80
N ALA A 62 11.97 8.41 0.99
CA ALA A 62 11.48 8.05 -0.34
C ALA A 62 10.44 6.92 -0.32
N ILE A 63 10.06 6.43 0.87
CA ILE A 63 9.21 5.26 1.06
C ILE A 63 7.89 5.66 1.72
N ARG A 64 6.77 5.24 1.13
CA ARG A 64 5.44 5.29 1.76
C ARG A 64 4.88 3.88 1.88
N ASP A 65 4.27 3.55 3.01
CA ASP A 65 3.53 2.28 3.15
C ASP A 65 2.41 2.16 2.11
N VAL A 66 2.22 0.95 1.60
CA VAL A 66 1.05 0.62 0.76
C VAL A 66 -0.22 0.91 1.55
N GLN A 67 -1.21 1.49 0.89
CA GLN A 67 -2.54 1.71 1.42
C GLN A 67 -3.58 0.85 0.66
N PRO A 68 -4.77 0.61 1.24
CA PRO A 68 -5.84 -0.13 0.58
C PRO A 68 -6.23 0.43 -0.79
N GLU A 69 -6.14 1.75 -0.99
CA GLU A 69 -6.39 2.42 -2.27
C GLU A 69 -5.43 1.96 -3.36
N ASP A 70 -4.15 1.76 -3.01
CA ASP A 70 -3.09 1.37 -3.95
C ASP A 70 -3.33 -0.02 -4.55
N CYS A 71 -4.16 -0.86 -3.92
CA CYS A 71 -4.54 -2.18 -4.44
C CYS A 71 -5.51 -2.09 -5.63
N PHE A 72 -6.17 -0.94 -5.83
CA PHE A 72 -7.11 -0.71 -6.93
C PHE A 72 -6.56 0.26 -7.97
N THR A 73 -5.40 0.86 -7.70
CA THR A 73 -4.71 1.69 -8.67
C THR A 73 -4.29 0.82 -9.84
N ASP A 74 -4.64 1.28 -11.03
CA ASP A 74 -4.14 0.67 -12.25
C ASP A 74 -2.69 1.10 -12.44
N TRP A 75 -1.78 0.25 -11.96
CA TRP A 75 -0.34 0.42 -12.13
C TRP A 75 0.12 -0.03 -13.53
N ASP A 76 -0.72 -0.81 -14.23
CA ASP A 76 -0.42 -1.40 -15.53
C ASP A 76 -1.00 -0.54 -16.67
N ASP A 77 -0.28 0.52 -17.06
CA ASP A 77 -0.34 1.03 -18.45
C ASP A 77 1.07 1.39 -19.00
N HIS A 78 2.08 0.69 -18.49
CA HIS A 78 3.45 0.73 -19.00
C HIS A 78 3.96 -0.68 -19.32
N THR A 79 3.14 -1.45 -20.05
CA THR A 79 3.70 -2.45 -20.96
C THR A 79 4.17 -1.69 -22.21
N SER A 80 5.32 -1.03 -22.09
CA SER A 80 6.06 -0.59 -23.27
C SER A 80 6.54 -1.84 -24.01
N GLU A 81 5.99 -2.02 -25.21
CA GLU A 81 6.44 -2.87 -26.33
C GLU A 81 6.34 -4.41 -26.22
#